data_AF-A0A4S2FCJ7-F1
#
_entry.id   AF-A0A4S2FCJ7-F1
#
_cell.length_a   1.000
_cell.length_b   1.000
_cell.length_c   1.000
_cell.angle_alpha   90.00
_cell.angle_beta   90.00
_cell.angle_gamma   90.00
#
_symmetry.space_group_name_H-M   'P 1'
#
loop_
_entity.id
_entity.type
_entity.pdbx_description
1 polymer ?
#
loop_
_entity_poly.entity_id
_entity_poly.type
_entity_poly.pdbx_seq_one_letter_code
_entity_poly.pdbx_strand_id
1 'polypeptide(L)'
;MKKDYYTLLLWQGVLAGSCFWIPEIGWLFTIGAVALIVLLESALAQYAKSKNLQVFGTPFHTDKYMEDASLLVLQLCFTIALAVVALVLLSGYALWSVFWIMLVASLCFLIAFCLFWRARKDAA
;
A
#
# COMPACT_ATOMS: atom_id res chain seq x y z
N MET A 1 1.67 12.19 -7.67
CA MET A 1 2.04 10.79 -7.96
C MET A 1 3.07 10.20 -7.00
N LYS A 2 4.24 10.84 -6.75
CA LYS A 2 5.14 10.35 -5.68
C LYS A 2 4.44 10.22 -4.33
N LYS A 3 3.68 11.24 -3.93
CA LYS A 3 2.97 11.27 -2.64
C LYS A 3 1.89 10.17 -2.55
N ASP A 4 1.09 9.97 -3.59
CA ASP A 4 0.03 8.95 -3.64
C ASP A 4 0.59 7.54 -3.44
N TYR A 5 1.64 7.22 -4.20
CA TYR A 5 2.32 5.93 -4.12
C TYR A 5 2.98 5.71 -2.75
N TYR A 6 3.74 6.68 -2.22
CA TYR A 6 4.36 6.52 -0.89
C TYR A 6 3.30 6.42 0.22
N THR A 7 2.14 7.04 0.04
CA THR A 7 1.01 6.91 0.98
C THR A 7 0.50 5.48 0.99
N LEU A 8 0.34 4.85 -0.19
CA LEU A 8 -0.05 3.44 -0.30
C LEU A 8 1.01 2.50 0.27
N LEU A 9 2.28 2.69 -0.08
CA LEU A 9 3.37 1.84 0.41
C LEU A 9 3.53 1.93 1.94
N LEU A 10 3.42 3.14 2.50
CA LEU A 10 3.45 3.34 3.95
C LEU A 10 2.25 2.66 4.62
N TRP A 11 1.05 2.80 4.04
CA TRP A 11 -0.15 2.15 4.55
C TRP A 11 0.01 0.61 4.54
N GLN A 12 0.51 0.04 3.45
CA GLN A 12 0.82 -1.39 3.35
C GLN A 12 1.82 -1.86 4.42
N GLY A 13 2.89 -1.10 4.66
CA GLY A 13 3.88 -1.40 5.70
C GLY A 13 3.28 -1.39 7.10
N VAL A 14 2.44 -0.40 7.41
CA VAL A 14 1.74 -0.29 8.70
C VAL A 14 0.77 -1.46 8.89
N LEU A 15 0.02 -1.85 7.85
CA LEU A 15 -0.85 -3.03 7.86
C LEU A 15 -0.08 -4.32 8.12
N ALA A 16 1.00 -4.56 7.38
CA ALA A 16 1.83 -5.76 7.54
C ALA A 16 2.45 -5.87 8.94
N GLY A 17 2.92 -4.75 9.50
CA GLY A 17 3.48 -4.70 10.85
C GLY A 17 2.44 -4.84 11.97
N SER A 18 1.20 -4.41 11.74
CA SER A 18 0.16 -4.43 12.77
C SER A 18 -0.25 -5.84 13.22
N CYS A 19 -0.16 -6.82 12.32
CA CYS A 19 -0.50 -8.21 12.62
C CYS A 19 0.61 -8.95 13.37
N PHE A 20 1.81 -8.38 13.50
CA PHE A 20 2.94 -9.00 14.22
C PHE A 20 2.59 -9.37 15.67
N TRP A 21 1.70 -8.61 16.29
CA TRP A 21 1.27 -8.80 17.68
C TRP A 21 0.37 -10.02 17.90
N ILE A 22 -0.04 -10.73 16.84
CA ILE A 22 -0.80 -11.98 16.96
C ILE A 22 0.16 -13.11 17.38
N PRO A 23 0.03 -13.70 18.58
CA PRO A 23 1.05 -14.59 19.15
C PRO A 23 1.35 -15.84 18.32
N GLU A 24 0.34 -16.39 17.66
CA GLU A 24 0.43 -17.71 17.01
C GLU A 24 0.88 -17.60 15.56
N ILE A 25 0.32 -16.62 14.83
CA ILE A 25 0.44 -16.53 13.37
C ILE A 25 0.87 -15.15 12.87
N GLY A 26 1.09 -14.18 13.77
CA GLY A 26 1.36 -12.80 13.40
C GLY A 26 2.61 -12.64 12.54
N TRP A 27 3.69 -13.34 12.90
CA TRP A 27 4.95 -13.31 12.16
C TRP A 27 4.82 -13.95 10.76
N LEU A 28 4.04 -15.04 10.62
CA LEU A 28 3.76 -15.67 9.32
C LEU A 28 3.00 -14.71 8.40
N PHE A 29 2.00 -14.03 8.96
CA PHE A 29 1.22 -13.05 8.21
C PHE A 29 2.06 -11.84 7.81
N THR A 30 2.87 -11.30 8.72
CA THR A 30 3.77 -10.19 8.43
C THR A 30 4.76 -10.54 7.32
N ILE A 31 5.41 -11.71 7.38
CA ILE A 31 6.33 -12.18 6.34
C ILE A 31 5.58 -12.36 5.01
N GLY A 32 4.41 -12.99 5.03
CA GLY A 32 3.58 -13.19 3.84
C GLY A 32 3.18 -11.87 3.20
N ALA A 33 2.70 -10.91 3.99
CA ALA A 33 2.34 -9.58 3.51
C ALA A 33 3.54 -8.82 2.93
N VAL A 34 4.70 -8.85 3.60
CA VAL A 34 5.94 -8.23 3.09
C VAL A 34 6.38 -8.87 1.77
N ALA A 35 6.39 -10.20 1.68
CA ALA A 35 6.73 -10.89 0.44
C ALA A 35 5.78 -10.51 -0.70
N LEU A 36 4.49 -10.37 -0.41
CA LEU A 36 3.48 -10.02 -1.40
C LEU A 36 3.61 -8.55 -1.85
N ILE A 37 3.95 -7.64 -0.94
CA ILE A 37 4.29 -6.25 -1.28
C ILE A 37 5.52 -6.24 -2.19
N VAL A 38 6.59 -6.96 -1.86
CA VAL A 38 7.81 -7.02 -2.69
C VAL A 38 7.53 -7.61 -4.08
N LEU A 39 6.70 -8.65 -4.18
CA LEU A 39 6.28 -9.23 -5.45
C LEU A 39 5.47 -8.23 -6.29
N LEU A 40 4.52 -7.52 -5.66
CA LEU A 40 3.73 -6.48 -6.33
C LEU A 40 4.65 -5.36 -6.85
N GLU A 41 5.58 -4.88 -6.03
CA GLU A 41 6.55 -3.85 -6.41
C GLU A 41 7.48 -4.32 -7.54
N SER A 42 7.87 -5.60 -7.52
CA SER A 42 8.68 -6.20 -8.59
C SER A 42 7.90 -6.30 -9.91
N ALA A 43 6.61 -6.65 -9.85
CA ALA A 43 5.74 -6.69 -11.02
C ALA A 43 5.48 -5.28 -11.58
N LEU A 44 5.25 -4.30 -10.70
CA LEU A 44 5.13 -2.89 -11.06
C LEU A 44 6.40 -2.37 -11.74
N ALA A 45 7.57 -2.72 -11.21
CA ALA A 45 8.86 -2.37 -11.78
C ALA A 45 9.07 -2.97 -13.18
N GLN A 46 8.68 -4.24 -13.40
CA GLN A 46 8.75 -4.89 -14.71
C GLN A 46 7.77 -4.28 -15.71
N TYR A 47 6.54 -3.98 -15.29
CA TYR A 47 5.55 -3.31 -16.15
C TYR A 47 6.02 -1.90 -16.52
N ALA A 48 6.55 -1.13 -15.56
CA ALA A 48 7.13 0.18 -15.84
C ALA A 48 8.24 0.07 -16.89
N LYS A 49 9.15 -0.90 -16.74
CA LYS A 49 10.23 -1.15 -17.71
C LYS A 49 9.69 -1.44 -19.12
N SER A 50 8.65 -2.27 -19.25
CA SER A 50 8.09 -2.64 -20.56
C SER A 50 7.39 -1.48 -21.27
N LYS A 51 6.91 -0.48 -20.52
CA LYS A 51 6.30 0.74 -21.03
C LYS A 51 7.28 1.90 -21.25
N ASN A 52 8.60 1.65 -21.13
CA ASN A 52 9.64 2.71 -21.08
C ASN A 52 9.38 3.78 -20.00
N LEU A 53 8.65 3.39 -18.95
CA LEU A 53 8.45 4.19 -17.75
C LEU A 53 9.60 3.92 -16.79
N GLN A 54 9.93 4.90 -15.95
CA GLN A 54 11.08 4.77 -15.07
C GLN A 54 10.87 3.65 -14.04
N VAL A 55 11.86 2.76 -13.94
CA VAL A 55 11.87 1.65 -12.97
C VAL A 55 12.32 2.16 -11.60
N PHE A 56 11.67 1.66 -10.56
CA PHE A 56 11.95 1.99 -9.16
C PHE A 56 13.45 1.75 -8.81
N GLY A 57 14.09 2.72 -8.14
CA GLY A 57 15.48 2.60 -7.67
C GLY A 57 16.58 3.14 -8.60
N THR A 58 16.23 3.71 -9.76
CA THR A 58 17.19 4.42 -10.65
C THR A 58 17.19 5.94 -10.40
N PRO A 59 18.33 6.64 -10.57
CA PRO A 59 18.42 8.09 -10.31
C PRO A 59 17.38 8.86 -11.14
N PHE A 60 16.67 9.75 -10.46
CA PHE A 60 15.44 10.41 -10.93
C PHE A 60 15.64 11.21 -12.22
N HIS A 61 14.90 10.85 -13.28
CA HIS A 61 14.55 11.77 -14.36
C HIS A 61 13.08 12.13 -14.18
N THR A 62 12.84 13.38 -13.82
CA THR A 62 11.58 13.93 -13.28
C THR A 62 10.36 13.77 -14.20
N ASP A 63 10.56 13.43 -15.47
CA ASP A 63 9.57 13.66 -16.53
C ASP A 63 8.85 12.39 -17.02
N LYS A 64 9.20 11.20 -16.51
CA LYS A 64 8.60 9.90 -16.95
C LYS A 64 8.05 9.03 -15.82
N TYR A 65 7.83 9.61 -14.65
CA TYR A 65 7.42 8.86 -13.47
C TYR A 65 5.88 8.69 -13.42
N MET A 66 5.42 7.46 -13.63
CA MET A 66 4.07 6.94 -13.25
C MET A 66 2.85 7.62 -13.90
N GLU A 67 2.83 7.91 -15.19
CA GLU A 67 1.60 8.41 -15.86
C GLU A 67 0.41 7.42 -15.84
N ASP A 68 0.65 6.14 -15.53
CA ASP A 68 -0.41 5.12 -15.55
C ASP A 68 -1.19 5.07 -14.23
N ALA A 69 -2.30 5.79 -14.18
CA ALA A 69 -3.30 5.77 -13.11
C ALA A 69 -3.79 4.35 -12.76
N SER A 70 -3.75 3.41 -13.72
CA SER A 70 -4.24 2.04 -13.56
C SER A 70 -3.42 1.25 -12.53
N LEU A 71 -2.11 1.48 -12.47
CA LEU A 71 -1.21 0.81 -11.52
C LEU A 71 -1.46 1.27 -10.08
N LEU A 72 -1.67 2.58 -9.90
CA LEU A 72 -2.02 3.16 -8.61
C LEU A 72 -3.36 2.63 -8.09
N VAL A 73 -4.34 2.43 -8.99
CA VAL A 73 -5.63 1.81 -8.65
C VAL A 73 -5.45 0.34 -8.26
N LEU A 74 -4.63 -0.43 -8.99
CA LEU A 74 -4.32 -1.82 -8.64
C LEU A 74 -3.67 -1.92 -7.25
N GLN A 75 -2.70 -1.05 -6.97
CA GLN A 75 -2.04 -0.99 -5.67
C GLN A 75 -2.99 -0.56 -4.55
N LEU A 76 -3.92 0.37 -4.81
CA LEU A 76 -4.98 0.73 -3.87
C LEU A 76 -5.90 -0.46 -3.57
N CYS A 77 -6.38 -1.18 -4.60
CA CYS A 77 -7.22 -2.37 -4.42
C CYS A 77 -6.51 -3.42 -3.57
N PHE A 78 -5.23 -3.66 -3.84
CA PHE A 78 -4.41 -4.57 -3.05
C PHE A 78 -4.29 -4.11 -1.58
N THR A 79 -4.06 -2.81 -1.36
CA THR A 79 -3.94 -2.23 -0.02
C THR A 79 -5.25 -2.37 0.76
N ILE A 80 -6.39 -2.16 0.12
CA ILE A 80 -7.72 -2.35 0.73
C ILE A 80 -7.92 -3.82 1.11
N ALA A 81 -7.58 -4.76 0.23
CA ALA A 81 -7.68 -6.19 0.52
C ALA A 81 -6.80 -6.56 1.73
N LEU A 82 -5.55 -6.08 1.77
CA LEU A 82 -4.65 -6.28 2.90
C LEU A 82 -5.22 -5.68 4.19
N ALA A 83 -5.85 -4.49 4.13
CA ALA A 83 -6.49 -3.85 5.27
C ALA A 83 -7.65 -4.67 5.82
N VAL A 84 -8.52 -5.18 4.94
CA VAL A 84 -9.65 -6.03 5.34
C VAL A 84 -9.14 -7.30 6.03
N VAL A 85 -8.16 -7.99 5.44
CA VAL A 85 -7.61 -9.21 6.02
C VAL A 85 -6.95 -8.94 7.38
N ALA A 86 -6.16 -7.87 7.49
CA ALA A 86 -5.55 -7.47 8.75
C ALA A 86 -6.61 -7.18 9.84
N LEU A 87 -7.66 -6.43 9.51
CA LEU A 87 -8.75 -6.12 10.44
C LEU A 87 -9.53 -7.36 10.87
N VAL A 88 -9.80 -8.30 9.95
CA VAL A 88 -10.44 -9.59 10.26
C VAL A 88 -9.57 -10.40 11.21
N LEU A 89 -8.26 -10.47 10.97
CA LEU A 89 -7.33 -11.18 11.85
C LEU A 89 -7.26 -10.54 13.24
N LEU A 90 -7.09 -9.22 13.33
CA LEU A 90 -7.04 -8.53 14.62
C LEU A 90 -8.33 -8.71 15.42
N SER A 91 -9.48 -8.70 14.74
CA SER A 91 -10.80 -8.99 15.35
C SER A 91 -10.92 -10.43 15.83
N GLY A 92 -10.54 -11.40 14.99
CA GLY A 92 -10.59 -12.83 15.32
C GLY A 92 -9.72 -13.23 16.52
N TYR A 93 -8.62 -12.49 16.75
CA TYR A 93 -7.71 -12.66 17.88
C TYR A 93 -7.98 -11.73 19.06
N ALA A 94 -9.13 -11.03 19.07
CA ALA A 94 -9.54 -10.12 20.14
C ALA A 94 -8.53 -8.98 20.46
N LEU A 95 -7.69 -8.60 19.49
CA LEU A 95 -6.74 -7.49 19.61
C LEU A 95 -7.43 -6.14 19.33
N TRP A 96 -8.49 -5.85 20.08
CA TRP A 96 -9.40 -4.73 19.83
C TRP A 96 -8.72 -3.35 19.83
N SER A 97 -7.75 -3.12 20.71
CA SER A 97 -7.01 -1.85 20.74
C SER A 97 -6.23 -1.62 19.45
N VAL A 98 -5.56 -2.67 18.94
CA VAL A 98 -4.81 -2.62 17.68
C VAL A 98 -5.78 -2.48 16.50
N PHE A 99 -6.89 -3.22 16.53
CA PHE A 99 -7.95 -3.12 15.53
C PHE A 99 -8.44 -1.69 15.34
N TRP A 100 -8.81 -0.98 16.41
CA TRP A 100 -9.33 0.39 16.32
C TRP A 100 -8.28 1.37 15.81
N ILE A 101 -7.03 1.26 16.28
CA ILE A 101 -5.92 2.08 15.80
C ILE A 101 -5.73 1.87 14.29
N MET A 102 -5.74 0.61 13.85
CA MET A 102 -5.53 0.26 12.44
C MET A 102 -6.69 0.67 11.55
N LEU A 103 -7.93 0.61 12.04
CA LEU A 103 -9.10 1.11 11.33
C LEU A 103 -8.99 2.62 11.10
N VAL A 104 -8.70 3.39 12.16
CA VAL A 104 -8.56 4.85 12.06
C VAL A 104 -7.40 5.22 11.16
N ALA A 105 -6.23 4.59 11.33
CA ALA A 105 -5.07 4.82 10.48
C ALA A 105 -5.39 4.52 9.00
N SER A 106 -6.09 3.42 8.72
CA SER A 106 -6.50 3.05 7.36
C SER A 106 -7.45 4.07 6.73
N LEU A 107 -8.39 4.60 7.51
CA LEU A 107 -9.27 5.68 7.06
C LEU A 107 -8.48 6.97 6.78
N CYS A 108 -7.53 7.34 7.64
CA CYS A 108 -6.66 8.49 7.43
C CYS A 108 -5.82 8.34 6.15
N PHE A 109 -5.22 7.17 5.91
CA PHE A 109 -4.46 6.90 4.68
C PHE A 109 -5.34 6.93 3.44
N LEU A 110 -6.55 6.38 3.50
CA LEU A 110 -7.51 6.43 2.40
C LEU A 110 -7.92 7.88 2.09
N ILE A 111 -8.23 8.68 3.10
CA ILE A 111 -8.57 10.09 2.93
C ILE A 111 -7.39 10.86 2.34
N ALA A 112 -6.18 10.66 2.87
CA ALA A 112 -4.97 11.31 2.34
C ALA A 112 -4.74 10.94 0.86
N PHE A 113 -4.88 9.67 0.50
CA PHE A 113 -4.80 9.20 -0.89
C PHE A 113 -5.87 9.88 -1.77
N CYS A 114 -7.13 9.91 -1.34
CA CYS A 114 -8.21 10.54 -2.08
C CYS A 114 -7.99 12.04 -2.29
N LEU A 115 -7.48 12.75 -1.27
CA LEU A 115 -7.15 14.17 -1.36
C LEU A 115 -6.02 14.43 -2.35
N PHE A 116 -4.93 13.65 -2.28
CA PHE A 116 -3.81 13.78 -3.21
C PHE A 116 -4.19 13.41 -4.65
N TRP A 117 -5.02 12.37 -4.82
CA TRP A 117 -5.55 11.97 -6.12
C TRP A 117 -6.47 13.02 -6.74
N ARG A 118 -7.34 13.62 -5.93
CA ARG A 118 -8.24 14.70 -6.37
C ARG A 118 -7.47 15.94 -6.78
N ALA A 119 -6.53 16.40 -5.94
CA ALA A 119 -5.68 17.55 -6.24
C ALA A 119 -4.90 17.39 -7.55
N ARG A 120 -4.57 16.14 -7.94
CA ARG A 120 -3.99 15.85 -9.25
C ARG A 120 -5.00 16.06 -10.39
N LYS A 121 -6.22 15.54 -10.27
CA LYS A 121 -7.25 15.69 -11.31
C LYS A 121 -7.61 17.14 -11.57
N ASP A 122 -7.56 17.99 -10.53
CA ASP A 122 -7.88 19.41 -10.66
C ASP A 122 -6.72 20.23 -11.27
N ALA A 123 -5.52 19.66 -11.38
CA ALA A 123 -4.30 20.30 -11.90
C ALA A 123 -3.88 19.82 -13.30
N ALA A 124 -4.60 18.84 -13.87
CA ALA A 124 -4.36 18.25 -15.20
C ALA A 124 -5.47 18.70 -16.17
#